data_AF-A0A367KS82-F1
#
_entry.id   AF-A0A367KS82-F1
#
_cell.length_a   1.000
_cell.length_b   1.000
_cell.length_c   1.000
_cell.angle_alpha   90.00
_cell.angle_beta   90.00
_cell.angle_gamma   90.00
#
_symmetry.space_group_name_H-M   'P 1'
#
loop_
_entity.id
_entity.type
_entity.pdbx_description
1 polymer ?
#
loop_
_entity_poly.entity_id
_entity_poly.type
_entity_poly.pdbx_seq_one_letter_code
_entity_poly.pdbx_strand_id
1 'polypeptide(L)'
;MLPSVVRLHKAPPVPRFFKQGLSLDHFLIRSQVISLYRQIARCTKGMEKSNARELLDWARMDFERNRHETNIVKQNKFDLH
;
A
#
# COMPACT_ATOMS: atom_id res chain seq x y z
N MET A 1 -38.23 6.02 -34.40
CA MET A 1 -38.11 5.92 -32.92
C MET A 1 -36.95 4.98 -32.61
N LEU A 2 -35.89 5.45 -31.96
CA LEU A 2 -34.76 4.59 -31.57
C LEU A 2 -35.03 4.03 -30.16
N PRO A 3 -34.91 2.71 -29.94
CA PRO A 3 -35.15 2.12 -28.64
C PRO A 3 -34.07 2.61 -27.66
N SER A 4 -34.50 3.17 -26.52
CA SER A 4 -33.58 3.49 -25.43
C SER A 4 -32.95 2.21 -24.93
N VAL A 5 -31.67 2.01 -25.23
CA VAL A 5 -30.89 0.91 -24.65
C VAL A 5 -30.78 1.20 -23.16
N VAL A 6 -31.67 0.61 -22.37
CA VAL A 6 -31.59 0.59 -20.91
C VAL A 6 -30.35 -0.24 -20.58
N ARG A 7 -29.20 0.42 -20.42
CA ARG A 7 -28.01 -0.20 -19.85
C ARG A 7 -28.34 -0.51 -18.40
N LEU A 8 -28.83 -1.72 -18.15
CA LEU A 8 -28.85 -2.33 -16.83
C LEU A 8 -27.40 -2.64 -16.43
N HIS A 9 -26.61 -1.59 -16.20
CA HIS A 9 -25.24 -1.74 -15.73
C HIS A 9 -25.34 -2.07 -14.24
N LYS A 10 -25.33 -3.37 -13.93
CA LYS A 10 -25.12 -3.83 -12.56
C LYS A 10 -23.85 -3.15 -12.04
N ALA A 11 -23.94 -2.49 -10.89
CA ALA A 11 -22.80 -1.84 -10.28
C ALA A 11 -21.63 -2.85 -10.16
N PRO A 12 -20.39 -2.43 -10.47
CA PRO A 12 -19.25 -3.34 -10.40
C PRO A 12 -19.15 -3.93 -8.99
N PRO A 13 -18.76 -5.22 -8.88
CA PRO A 13 -18.67 -5.87 -7.59
C PRO A 13 -17.66 -5.13 -6.70
N VAL A 14 -18.03 -4.92 -5.44
CA VAL A 14 -17.14 -4.25 -4.47
C VAL A 14 -15.80 -5.00 -4.39
N PRO A 15 -14.66 -4.28 -4.44
CA PRO A 15 -13.34 -4.88 -4.32
C PRO A 15 -13.22 -5.73 -3.05
N ARG A 16 -12.45 -6.83 -3.13
CA ARG A 16 -12.25 -7.78 -2.01
C ARG A 16 -11.80 -7.10 -0.71
N PHE A 17 -11.05 -6.00 -0.81
CA PHE A 17 -10.52 -5.25 0.33
C PHE A 17 -11.62 -4.64 1.21
N PHE A 18 -12.72 -4.13 0.61
CA PHE A 18 -13.85 -3.59 1.37
C PHE A 18 -14.66 -4.67 2.09
N LYS A 19 -14.55 -5.94 1.67
CA LYS A 19 -15.24 -7.07 2.32
C LYS A 19 -14.55 -7.52 3.61
N GLN A 20 -13.33 -7.07 3.88
CA GLN A 20 -12.50 -7.50 5.01
C GLN A 20 -12.54 -6.53 6.20
N GLY A 21 -13.43 -5.53 6.19
CA GLY A 21 -13.50 -4.52 7.25
C GLY A 21 -12.32 -3.53 7.26
N LEU A 22 -11.53 -3.47 6.18
CA LEU A 22 -10.44 -2.51 6.04
C LEU A 22 -11.00 -1.09 5.87
N SER A 23 -10.62 -0.21 6.79
CA SER A 23 -10.91 1.22 6.70
C SER A 23 -10.02 1.94 5.66
N LEU A 24 -10.39 3.17 5.32
CA LEU A 24 -9.59 4.04 4.45
C LEU A 24 -8.15 4.22 4.96
N ASP A 25 -7.97 4.31 6.28
CA ASP A 25 -6.65 4.47 6.89
C ASP A 25 -5.72 3.28 6.57
N HIS A 26 -6.24 2.05 6.54
CA HIS A 26 -5.46 0.88 6.13
C HIS A 26 -4.99 1.01 4.67
N PHE A 27 -5.83 1.56 3.80
CA PHE A 27 -5.47 1.79 2.40
C PHE A 27 -4.39 2.86 2.27
N LEU A 28 -4.50 3.96 3.01
CA LEU A 28 -3.51 5.03 3.03
C LEU A 28 -2.16 4.53 3.54
N ILE A 29 -2.14 3.78 4.65
CA ILE A 29 -0.91 3.17 5.18
C ILE A 29 -0.28 2.23 4.15
N ARG A 30 -1.08 1.38 3.50
CA ARG A 30 -0.57 0.48 2.45
C ARG A 30 0.08 1.26 1.31
N SER A 31 -0.50 2.39 0.91
CA SER A 31 0.06 3.26 -0.13
C SER A 31 1.39 3.89 0.29
N GLN A 32 1.49 4.33 1.55
CA GLN A 32 2.71 4.90 2.14
C GLN A 32 3.83 3.87 2.22
N VAL A 33 3.52 2.65 2.68
CA VAL A 33 4.46 1.52 2.76
C VAL A 33 5.04 1.18 1.38
N ILE A 34 4.18 1.10 0.34
CA ILE A 34 4.63 0.86 -1.04
C ILE A 34 5.52 2.01 -1.54
N SER A 35 5.17 3.25 -1.22
CA SER A 35 5.95 4.42 -1.59
C SER A 35 7.35 4.39 -0.94
N LEU A 36 7.42 4.07 0.35
CA LEU A 36 8.65 3.94 1.12
C LEU A 36 9.56 2.85 0.52
N TYR A 37 9.02 1.66 0.26
CA TYR A 37 9.80 0.59 -0.38
C TYR A 37 10.38 1.02 -1.74
N ARG A 38 9.58 1.72 -2.56
CA ARG A 38 10.04 2.27 -3.84
C ARG A 38 11.07 3.38 -3.67
N GLN A 39 11.04 4.15 -2.59
CA GLN A 39 12.07 5.14 -2.29
C GLN A 39 13.39 4.45 -1.94
N ILE A 40 13.38 3.47 -1.03
CA ILE A 40 14.55 2.66 -0.68
C ILE A 40 15.16 2.07 -1.95
N ALA A 41 14.35 1.42 -2.80
CA ALA A 41 14.83 0.86 -4.05
C ALA A 41 15.45 1.90 -5.00
N ARG A 42 14.88 3.11 -5.08
CA ARG A 42 15.45 4.20 -5.90
C ARG A 42 16.78 4.70 -5.33
N CYS A 43 16.91 4.82 -4.02
CA CYS A 43 18.16 5.20 -3.36
C CYS A 43 19.29 4.19 -3.65
N THR A 44 18.96 2.90 -3.76
CA THR A 44 19.96 1.86 -4.06
C THR A 44 20.52 1.91 -5.49
N LYS A 45 19.89 2.65 -6.41
CA LYS A 45 20.29 2.69 -7.84
C LYS A 45 21.70 3.26 -8.06
N GLY A 46 22.20 4.10 -7.15
CA GLY A 46 23.55 4.68 -7.23
C GLY A 46 24.63 3.90 -6.48
N MET A 47 24.27 2.77 -5.85
CA MET A 47 25.19 1.98 -5.02
C MET A 47 25.83 0.86 -5.82
N GLU A 48 26.93 0.31 -5.29
CA GLU A 48 27.53 -0.92 -5.78
C GLU A 48 26.54 -2.10 -5.65
N LYS A 49 26.58 -3.03 -6.60
CA LYS A 49 25.53 -4.03 -6.79
C LYS A 49 25.38 -4.98 -5.59
N SER A 50 26.48 -5.32 -4.91
CA SER A 50 26.42 -6.17 -3.72
C SER A 50 25.72 -5.46 -2.55
N ASN A 51 26.13 -4.23 -2.25
CA ASN A 51 25.52 -3.40 -1.20
C ASN A 51 24.04 -3.09 -1.47
N ALA A 52 23.69 -2.81 -2.74
CA ALA A 52 22.30 -2.60 -3.14
C ALA A 52 21.44 -3.85 -2.92
N ARG A 53 21.98 -5.04 -3.21
CA ARG A 53 21.31 -6.32 -3.00
C ARG A 53 21.04 -6.55 -1.52
N GLU A 54 22.06 -6.41 -0.69
CA GLU A 54 21.97 -6.62 0.76
C GLU A 54 20.93 -5.67 1.39
N LEU A 55 20.96 -4.39 1.03
CA LEU A 55 20.02 -3.40 1.55
C LEU A 55 18.57 -3.69 1.13
N LEU A 56 18.37 -4.13 -0.12
CA LEU A 56 17.04 -4.53 -0.61
C LEU A 56 16.53 -5.79 0.08
N ASP A 57 17.40 -6.78 0.30
CA ASP A 57 17.05 -8.03 0.97
C ASP A 57 16.73 -7.75 2.46
N TRP A 58 17.52 -6.91 3.14
CA TRP A 58 17.23 -6.43 4.49
C TRP A 58 15.88 -5.70 4.56
N ALA A 59 15.64 -4.74 3.66
CA ALA A 59 14.38 -4.00 3.64
C ALA A 59 13.19 -4.95 3.40
N ARG A 60 13.32 -5.88 2.45
CA ARG A 60 12.29 -6.89 2.17
C ARG A 60 11.99 -7.75 3.41
N MET A 61 13.02 -8.19 4.13
CA MET A 61 12.85 -8.98 5.36
C MET A 61 12.11 -8.19 6.43
N ASP A 62 12.40 -6.90 6.58
CA ASP A 62 11.73 -6.03 7.55
C ASP A 62 10.23 -5.85 7.22
N PHE A 63 9.90 -5.61 5.94
CA PHE A 63 8.50 -5.53 5.51
C PHE A 63 7.75 -6.86 5.66
N GLU A 64 8.39 -8.00 5.41
CA GLU A 64 7.73 -9.31 5.58
C GLU A 64 7.49 -9.63 7.06
N ARG A 65 8.41 -9.28 7.96
CA ARG A 65 8.23 -9.43 9.42
C ARG A 65 7.00 -8.68 9.91
N ASN A 66 6.77 -7.47 9.42
CA ASN A 66 5.65 -6.60 9.82
C ASN A 66 4.38 -6.81 8.96
N ARG A 67 4.35 -7.82 8.08
CA ARG A 67 3.23 -8.05 7.13
C ARG A 67 1.88 -8.31 7.81
N HIS A 68 1.91 -8.88 9.01
CA HIS A 68 0.72 -9.25 9.78
C HIS A 68 0.24 -8.14 10.71
N GLU A 69 0.94 -7.00 10.75
CA GLU A 69 0.52 -5.86 11.55
C GLU A 69 -0.70 -5.19 10.89
N THR A 70 -1.84 -5.34 11.54
CA THR A 70 -3.11 -4.73 11.13
C THR A 70 -3.54 -3.60 12.05
N ASN A 71 -2.80 -3.36 13.13
CA ASN A 71 -3.13 -2.32 14.09
C ASN A 71 -2.77 -0.95 13.53
N ILE A 72 -3.79 -0.18 13.14
CA ILE A 72 -3.62 1.24 12.85
C ILE A 72 -3.41 1.94 14.20
N VAL A 73 -2.15 2.03 14.65
CA VAL A 73 -1.83 2.97 15.71
C VAL A 73 -2.07 4.36 15.11
N LYS A 74 -3.16 5.02 15.52
CA LYS A 74 -3.39 6.44 15.29
C LYS A 74 -2.31 7.23 16.04
N GLN A 75 -1.08 7.23 15.56
CA GLN A 75 -0.15 8.27 15.96
C GLN A 75 -0.63 9.55 15.29
N ASN A 76 -1.42 10.33 16.04
CA ASN A 76 -1.58 11.76 15.80
C ASN A 76 -0.18 12.38 15.84
N LYS A 77 0.48 12.39 14.69
CA LYS A 77 1.79 13.02 14.51
C LYS A 77 1.59 14.51 14.24
N PHE A 78 0.86 15.18 15.13
CA PHE A 78 0.73 16.63 15.21
C PHE A 78 0.62 17.17 16.65
N ASP A 79 0.68 16.31 17.68
CA ASP A 79 0.66 16.75 19.09
C ASP A 79 2.06 16.76 19.74
N LEU A 80 3.07 17.29 19.04
CA LEU A 80 4.35 17.66 19.66
C LEU A 80 4.87 18.97 19.06
N HIS A 81 4.62 20.04 19.82
CA HIS A 81 5.03 21.45 19.69
C HIS A 81 4.35 22.30 18.60
#